data_AF-A0A959YFJ9-F1
#
_entry.id   AF-A0A959YFJ9-F1
#
_cell.length_a   1.000
_cell.length_b   1.000
_cell.length_c   1.000
_cell.angle_alpha   90.00
_cell.angle_beta   90.00
_cell.angle_gamma   90.00
#
_symmetry.space_group_name_H-M   'P 1'
#
loop_
_entity.id
_entity.type
_entity.pdbx_description
1 polymer ?
#
loop_
_entity_poly.entity_id
_entity_poly.type
_entity_poly.pdbx_seq_one_letter_code
_entity_poly.pdbx_strand_id
1 'polypeptide(L)'
;MRHIITFISISMGLLLGSAVQAQIAHDLTVFSEKGQEFTLLVNGQAVNEVPGASITAKDINFDYARVVVRFADGTTPDIERKNLQIATPGTGPKVPVATVFAIKEKKGEQVLRFVSRSEKKIQEAPVIIIDR
;
A
#
# COMPACT_ATOMS: atom_id res chain seq x y z
N MET A 1 55.50 -13.76 17.42
CA MET A 1 54.32 -12.95 17.79
C MET A 1 53.81 -12.01 16.69
N ARG A 2 54.13 -12.24 15.39
CA ARG A 2 53.65 -11.41 14.25
C ARG A 2 52.59 -12.10 13.38
N HIS A 3 52.21 -13.33 13.71
CA HIS A 3 51.18 -14.11 13.04
C HIS A 3 49.86 -14.18 13.84
N ILE A 4 49.88 -13.84 15.13
CA ILE A 4 48.67 -13.80 15.97
C ILE A 4 47.79 -12.59 15.63
N ILE A 5 48.42 -11.47 15.23
CA ILE A 5 47.71 -10.23 14.83
C ILE A 5 47.02 -10.40 13.46
N THR A 6 47.56 -11.24 12.58
CA THR A 6 46.97 -11.50 11.25
C THR A 6 45.73 -12.40 11.32
N PHE A 7 45.59 -13.22 12.37
CA PHE A 7 44.41 -14.08 12.55
C PHE A 7 43.19 -13.32 13.11
N ILE A 8 43.39 -12.19 13.80
CA ILE A 8 42.29 -11.35 14.33
C ILE A 8 41.74 -10.40 13.26
N SER A 9 42.48 -10.14 12.19
CA SER A 9 41.99 -9.28 11.08
C SER A 9 41.10 -10.01 10.06
N ILE A 10 40.97 -11.35 10.15
CA ILE A 10 40.17 -12.17 9.21
C ILE A 10 38.81 -12.58 9.81
N SER A 11 38.49 -12.19 11.04
CA SER A 11 37.17 -12.44 11.65
C SER A 11 36.17 -11.29 11.49
N MET A 12 36.60 -10.13 10.99
CA MET A 12 35.73 -8.95 10.77
C MET A 12 34.99 -8.98 9.41
N GLY A 13 35.25 -9.98 8.57
CA GLY A 13 34.62 -10.14 7.25
C GLY A 13 33.37 -11.02 7.23
N LEU A 14 32.75 -11.29 8.38
CA LEU A 14 31.56 -12.14 8.45
C LEU A 14 30.30 -11.33 8.06
N LEU A 15 30.08 -11.25 6.76
CA LEU A 15 28.77 -11.42 6.11
C LEU A 15 27.58 -10.76 6.84
N LEU A 16 27.49 -9.44 6.76
CA LEU A 16 26.21 -8.73 6.81
C LEU A 16 25.46 -8.98 5.50
N GLY A 17 25.06 -10.23 5.26
CA GLY A 17 24.09 -10.60 4.25
C GLY A 17 22.70 -10.23 4.77
N SER A 18 22.37 -8.94 4.79
CA SER A 18 21.01 -8.48 5.03
C SER A 18 20.15 -9.04 3.91
N ALA A 19 19.39 -10.10 4.18
CA ALA A 19 18.33 -10.52 3.27
C ALA A 19 17.37 -9.34 3.13
N VAL A 20 17.41 -8.66 1.99
CA VAL A 20 16.39 -7.68 1.62
C VAL A 20 15.11 -8.48 1.44
N GLN A 21 14.32 -8.59 2.51
CA GLN A 21 12.97 -9.10 2.42
C GLN A 21 12.23 -8.15 1.48
N ALA A 22 11.79 -8.65 0.32
CA ALA A 22 10.98 -7.87 -0.59
C ALA A 22 9.78 -7.32 0.18
N GLN A 23 9.71 -6.00 0.29
CA GLN A 23 8.64 -5.32 1.01
C GLN A 23 7.34 -5.58 0.25
N ILE A 24 6.37 -6.22 0.91
CA ILE A 24 5.07 -6.50 0.30
C ILE A 24 4.30 -5.18 0.24
N ALA A 25 4.10 -4.68 -0.99
CA ALA A 25 3.58 -3.35 -1.25
C ALA A 25 2.19 -3.42 -1.91
N HIS A 26 1.15 -3.19 -1.11
CA HIS A 26 -0.25 -3.21 -1.56
C HIS A 26 -0.69 -1.86 -2.13
N ASP A 27 -1.66 -1.87 -3.04
CA ASP A 27 -2.34 -0.66 -3.49
C ASP A 27 -3.77 -0.65 -2.95
N LEU A 28 -4.25 0.54 -2.59
CA LEU A 28 -5.63 0.80 -2.18
C LEU A 28 -6.24 1.84 -3.12
N THR A 29 -7.26 1.46 -3.86
CA THR A 29 -8.10 2.40 -4.60
C THR A 29 -9.40 2.62 -3.86
N VAL A 30 -9.75 3.88 -3.66
CA VAL A 30 -11.08 4.31 -3.20
C VAL A 30 -11.70 5.16 -4.29
N PHE A 31 -12.96 4.93 -4.62
CA PHE A 31 -13.70 5.78 -5.56
C PHE A 31 -15.13 6.03 -5.10
N SER A 32 -15.73 7.14 -5.55
CA SER A 32 -17.13 7.48 -5.30
C SER A 32 -18.02 7.03 -6.45
N GLU A 33 -19.03 6.21 -6.17
CA GLU A 33 -20.02 5.81 -7.19
C GLU A 33 -20.85 6.99 -7.72
N LYS A 34 -21.01 8.03 -6.90
CA LYS A 34 -21.76 9.24 -7.26
C LYS A 34 -20.86 10.36 -7.80
N GLY A 35 -19.56 10.11 -7.98
CA GLY A 35 -18.62 11.11 -8.46
C GLY A 35 -18.28 12.23 -7.46
N GLN A 36 -18.62 12.06 -6.18
CA GLN A 36 -18.26 13.04 -5.15
C GLN A 36 -16.74 13.08 -4.97
N GLU A 37 -16.18 14.28 -4.94
CA GLU A 37 -14.74 14.49 -4.73
C GLU A 37 -14.37 14.43 -3.26
N PHE A 38 -13.21 13.86 -2.97
CA PHE A 38 -12.70 13.72 -1.62
C PHE A 38 -11.16 13.76 -1.57
N THR A 39 -10.66 14.04 -0.37
CA THR A 39 -9.27 13.78 0.01
C THR A 39 -9.21 12.43 0.72
N LEU A 40 -8.34 11.54 0.25
CA LEU A 40 -8.07 10.26 0.89
C LEU A 40 -6.89 10.42 1.85
N LEU A 41 -7.08 10.04 3.10
CA LEU A 41 -5.98 9.92 4.06
C LEU A 41 -5.75 8.45 4.39
N VAL A 42 -4.51 8.01 4.28
CA VAL A 42 -4.05 6.66 4.65
C VAL A 42 -3.02 6.80 5.77
N ASN A 43 -3.29 6.15 6.90
CA ASN A 43 -2.45 6.23 8.11
C ASN A 43 -2.14 7.67 8.57
N GLY A 44 -3.10 8.58 8.35
CA GLY A 44 -2.99 10.00 8.73
C GLY A 44 -2.32 10.90 7.70
N GLN A 45 -1.82 10.35 6.59
CA GLN A 45 -1.21 11.11 5.50
C GLN A 45 -2.18 11.27 4.34
N ALA A 46 -2.33 12.49 3.81
CA ALA A 46 -3.09 12.73 2.60
C ALA A 46 -2.39 12.09 1.39
N VAL A 47 -3.14 11.37 0.57
CA VAL A 47 -2.65 10.68 -0.63
C VAL A 47 -2.69 11.59 -1.85
N ASN A 48 -3.68 12.49 -1.89
CA ASN A 48 -3.89 13.44 -2.96
C ASN A 48 -3.91 14.87 -2.42
N GLU A 49 -3.31 15.81 -3.17
CA GLU A 49 -3.31 17.24 -2.86
C GLU A 49 -4.62 17.91 -3.29
N VAL A 50 -5.12 17.54 -4.47
CA VAL A 50 -6.38 18.03 -5.02
C VAL A 50 -7.46 16.97 -4.81
N PRO A 51 -8.65 17.32 -4.27
CA PRO A 51 -9.75 16.37 -4.16
C PRO A 51 -10.11 15.72 -5.50
N GLY A 52 -10.49 14.45 -5.46
CA GLY A 52 -10.90 13.72 -6.66
C GLY A 52 -11.89 12.61 -6.32
N ALA A 53 -12.59 12.12 -7.34
CA ALA A 53 -13.61 11.09 -7.19
C ALA A 53 -13.05 9.65 -7.17
N SER A 54 -11.78 9.45 -7.52
CA SER A 54 -11.08 8.16 -7.51
C SER A 54 -9.61 8.36 -7.19
N ILE A 55 -9.16 7.84 -6.06
CA ILE A 55 -7.80 8.03 -5.54
C ILE A 55 -7.19 6.67 -5.28
N THR A 56 -5.95 6.48 -5.73
CA THR A 56 -5.16 5.27 -5.48
C THR A 56 -3.94 5.60 -4.63
N ALA A 57 -3.89 5.04 -3.42
CA ALA A 57 -2.69 4.98 -2.60
C ALA A 57 -1.87 3.76 -3.02
N LYS A 58 -0.59 3.97 -3.31
CA LYS A 58 0.31 2.91 -3.80
C LYS A 58 1.32 2.51 -2.73
N ASP A 59 1.82 1.30 -2.87
CA ASP A 59 2.98 0.76 -2.16
C ASP A 59 2.87 0.84 -0.63
N ILE A 60 1.69 0.48 -0.13
CA ILE A 60 1.35 0.41 1.29
C ILE A 60 1.86 -0.92 1.86
N ASN A 61 2.77 -0.83 2.83
CA ASN A 61 3.53 -1.99 3.32
C ASN A 61 2.88 -2.70 4.52
N PHE A 62 1.58 -2.46 4.69
CA PHE A 62 0.80 -2.98 5.81
C PHE A 62 -0.43 -3.69 5.28
N ASP A 63 -0.79 -4.81 5.91
CA ASP A 63 -2.00 -5.55 5.58
C ASP A 63 -3.29 -4.79 5.91
N TYR A 64 -3.19 -3.88 6.87
CA TYR A 64 -4.29 -3.07 7.37
C TYR A 64 -3.89 -1.60 7.38
N ALA A 65 -4.84 -0.74 7.05
CA ALA A 65 -4.64 0.70 7.06
C ALA A 65 -5.76 1.42 7.80
N ARG A 66 -5.41 2.52 8.47
CA ARG A 66 -6.39 3.53 8.86
C ARG A 66 -6.71 4.38 7.64
N VAL A 67 -7.98 4.44 7.26
CA VAL A 67 -8.46 5.19 6.10
C VAL A 67 -9.47 6.24 6.57
N VAL A 68 -9.27 7.48 6.12
CA VAL A 68 -10.25 8.56 6.25
C VAL A 68 -10.56 9.11 4.86
N VAL A 69 -11.83 9.18 4.54
CA VAL A 69 -12.35 9.87 3.35
C VAL A 69 -12.94 11.19 3.83
N ARG A 70 -12.34 12.30 3.42
CA ARG A 70 -12.84 13.64 3.70
C ARG A 70 -13.44 14.24 2.44
N PHE A 71 -14.74 14.47 2.46
CA PHE A 71 -15.45 15.00 1.29
C PHE A 71 -15.11 16.48 1.05
N ALA A 72 -15.00 16.87 -0.21
CA ALA A 72 -14.66 18.23 -0.60
C ALA A 72 -15.79 19.24 -0.35
N ASP A 73 -17.04 18.76 -0.26
CA ASP A 73 -18.23 19.59 -0.09
C ASP A 73 -18.35 20.23 1.32
N GLY A 74 -17.55 19.78 2.29
CA GLY A 74 -17.56 20.26 3.67
C GLY A 74 -18.85 20.01 4.46
N THR A 75 -19.81 19.28 3.89
CA THR A 75 -21.14 19.02 4.49
C THR A 75 -21.41 17.54 4.68
N THR A 76 -20.86 16.70 3.81
CA THR A 76 -20.93 15.25 3.96
C THR A 76 -19.98 14.78 5.08
N PRO A 77 -20.46 14.01 6.06
CA PRO A 77 -19.60 13.48 7.13
C PRO A 77 -18.45 12.62 6.59
N ASP A 78 -17.26 12.80 7.18
CA ASP A 78 -16.08 11.99 6.87
C ASP A 78 -16.35 10.49 7.14
N ILE A 79 -15.83 9.61 6.28
CA ILE A 79 -15.84 8.17 6.53
C ILE A 79 -14.52 7.78 7.18
N GLU A 80 -14.57 7.17 8.37
CA GLU A 80 -13.39 6.61 9.03
C GLU A 80 -13.45 5.08 9.12
N ARG A 81 -12.31 4.43 8.82
CA ARG A 81 -12.05 3.01 9.07
C ARG A 81 -10.68 2.86 9.70
N LYS A 82 -10.65 2.43 10.97
CA LYS A 82 -9.40 2.33 11.74
C LYS A 82 -8.53 1.12 11.38
N ASN A 83 -9.14 0.06 10.85
CA ASN A 83 -8.47 -1.20 10.56
C ASN A 83 -8.99 -1.81 9.25
N LEU A 84 -8.84 -1.07 8.15
CA LEU A 84 -9.30 -1.53 6.84
C LEU A 84 -8.32 -2.56 6.28
N GLN A 85 -8.79 -3.78 6.01
CA GLN A 85 -7.97 -4.83 5.43
C GLN A 85 -7.71 -4.58 3.93
N ILE A 86 -6.45 -4.41 3.57
CA ILE A 86 -6.00 -4.12 2.20
C ILE A 86 -5.12 -5.22 1.59
N ALA A 87 -4.68 -6.20 2.39
CA ALA A 87 -4.03 -7.42 1.92
C ALA A 87 -5.00 -8.61 1.79
N THR A 88 -4.54 -9.69 1.16
CA THR A 88 -5.23 -10.99 1.14
C THR A 88 -5.47 -11.49 2.57
N PRO A 89 -6.69 -11.94 2.93
CA PRO A 89 -6.98 -12.43 4.27
C PRO A 89 -6.41 -13.82 4.52
N GLY A 90 -6.15 -14.13 5.80
CA GLY A 90 -5.75 -15.47 6.23
C GLY A 90 -4.24 -15.62 6.41
N THR A 91 -3.78 -16.87 6.51
CA THR A 91 -2.39 -17.23 6.84
C THR A 91 -1.58 -17.72 5.62
N GLY A 92 -2.14 -17.59 4.42
CA GLY A 92 -1.47 -18.01 3.18
C GLY A 92 -0.30 -17.10 2.80
N PRO A 93 0.43 -17.44 1.71
CA PRO A 93 1.50 -16.60 1.19
C PRO A 93 0.99 -15.18 0.91
N LYS A 94 1.65 -14.19 1.47
CA LYS A 94 1.30 -12.79 1.23
C LYS A 94 1.98 -12.33 -0.04
N VAL A 95 1.17 -11.88 -1.00
CA VAL A 95 1.63 -11.28 -2.26
C VAL A 95 1.12 -9.84 -2.34
N PRO A 96 1.84 -8.94 -3.05
CA PRO A 96 1.33 -7.62 -3.36
C PRO A 96 -0.04 -7.71 -4.05
N VAL A 97 -1.00 -6.92 -3.58
CA VAL A 97 -2.36 -6.89 -4.14
C VAL A 97 -2.82 -5.45 -4.31
N ALA A 98 -3.67 -5.24 -5.30
CA ALA A 98 -4.48 -4.03 -5.43
C ALA A 98 -5.88 -4.33 -4.88
N THR A 99 -6.30 -3.57 -3.88
CA THR A 99 -7.63 -3.65 -3.28
C THR A 99 -8.46 -2.42 -3.63
N VAL A 100 -9.73 -2.62 -3.97
CA VAL A 100 -10.64 -1.56 -4.38
C VAL A 100 -11.83 -1.48 -3.43
N PHE A 101 -12.12 -0.26 -2.97
CA PHE A 101 -13.33 0.09 -2.23
C PHE A 101 -14.13 1.18 -2.96
N ALA A 102 -15.45 1.05 -2.93
CA ALA A 102 -16.39 2.06 -3.38
C ALA A 102 -17.00 2.79 -2.19
N ILE A 103 -17.16 4.10 -2.31
CA ILE A 103 -18.04 4.90 -1.46
C ILE A 103 -19.45 4.74 -2.03
N LYS A 104 -20.35 4.23 -1.20
CA LYS A 104 -21.76 4.00 -1.53
C LYS A 104 -22.66 4.65 -0.49
N GLU A 105 -23.85 5.06 -0.90
CA GLU A 105 -24.88 5.46 0.05
C GLU A 105 -25.63 4.22 0.58
N LYS A 106 -25.84 4.16 1.88
CA LYS A 106 -26.69 3.17 2.53
C LYS A 106 -27.53 3.85 3.60
N LYS A 107 -28.84 3.93 3.37
CA LYS A 107 -29.81 4.57 4.29
C LYS A 107 -29.45 6.03 4.63
N GLY A 108 -29.03 6.80 3.61
CA GLY A 108 -28.63 8.20 3.78
C GLY A 108 -27.21 8.42 4.32
N GLU A 109 -26.49 7.36 4.71
CA GLU A 109 -25.10 7.47 5.16
C GLU A 109 -24.13 6.98 4.07
N GLN A 110 -23.00 7.68 3.93
CA GLN A 110 -21.92 7.26 3.05
C GLN A 110 -21.08 6.17 3.72
N VAL A 111 -20.84 5.06 3.01
CA VAL A 111 -20.10 3.91 3.53
C VAL A 111 -19.08 3.40 2.52
N LEU A 112 -17.90 3.01 3.01
CA LEU A 112 -16.93 2.25 2.23
C LEU A 112 -17.36 0.79 2.10
N ARG A 113 -17.35 0.27 0.87
CA ARG A 113 -17.70 -1.10 0.50
C ARG A 113 -16.60 -1.73 -0.32
N PHE A 114 -16.18 -2.93 0.06
CA PHE A 114 -15.22 -3.71 -0.74
C PHE A 114 -15.83 -4.01 -2.11
N VAL A 115 -15.03 -3.83 -3.16
CA VAL A 115 -15.42 -4.10 -4.55
C VAL A 115 -14.63 -5.29 -5.08
N SER A 116 -13.30 -5.21 -5.02
CA SER A 116 -12.43 -6.24 -5.58
C SER A 116 -11.06 -6.24 -4.93
N ARG A 117 -10.34 -7.34 -5.17
CA ARG A 117 -8.91 -7.48 -4.86
C ARG A 117 -8.28 -8.35 -5.94
N SER A 118 -7.09 -7.98 -6.39
CA SER A 118 -6.33 -8.72 -7.37
C SER A 118 -4.83 -8.63 -7.07
N GLU A 119 -4.08 -9.69 -7.38
CA GLU A 119 -2.62 -9.67 -7.27
C GLU A 119 -2.03 -8.60 -8.21
N LYS A 120 -1.04 -7.86 -7.71
CA LYS A 120 -0.26 -6.95 -8.55
C LYS A 120 0.65 -7.81 -9.40
N LYS A 121 0.53 -7.71 -10.74
CA LYS A 121 1.55 -8.25 -11.63
C LYS A 121 2.84 -7.46 -11.38
N ILE A 122 3.85 -8.11 -10.82
CA ILE A 122 5.20 -7.54 -10.76
C ILE A 122 5.66 -7.46 -12.22
N GLN A 123 5.81 -6.25 -12.76
CA GLN A 123 6.49 -6.09 -14.04
C GLN A 123 7.93 -6.53 -13.82
N GLU A 124 8.32 -7.66 -14.39
CA GLU A 124 9.74 -8.03 -14.50
C GLU A 124 10.46 -6.89 -15.24
N ALA A 125 11.68 -6.56 -14.80
CA ALA A 125 12.47 -5.44 -15.30
C ALA A 125 12.45 -5.35 -16.84
N PRO A 126 12.50 -4.15 -17.44
CA PRO A 126 12.42 -4.00 -18.89
C PRO A 126 13.46 -4.88 -19.57
N VAL A 127 13.01 -5.74 -20.49
CA VAL A 127 13.90 -6.47 -21.39
C VAL A 127 14.64 -5.43 -22.22
N ILE A 128 15.89 -5.16 -21.87
CA ILE A 128 16.76 -4.33 -22.70
C ILE A 128 17.08 -5.16 -23.93
N ILE A 129 16.30 -4.95 -25.01
CA ILE A 129 16.65 -5.46 -26.33
C ILE A 129 17.83 -4.61 -26.81
N ILE A 130 19.03 -5.16 -26.69
CA ILE A 130 20.21 -4.60 -27.36
C ILE A 130 20.13 -5.10 -28.80
N ASP A 131 19.61 -4.26 -29.69
CA ASP A 131 19.72 -4.52 -31.12
C ASP A 131 21.21 -4.51 -31.51
N ARG A 132 21.66 -5.56 -32.18
CA ARG A 132 23.07 -5.76 -32.59
C ARG A 132 23.33 -5.20 -33.97
#